data_AF-A0A9E0E4W4-F1
#
_entry.id   AF-A0A9E0E4W4-F1
#
_cell.length_a   1.000
_cell.length_b   1.000
_cell.length_c   1.000
_cell.angle_alpha   90.00
_cell.angle_beta   90.00
_cell.angle_gamma   90.00
#
_symmetry.space_group_name_H-M   'P 1'
#
loop_
_entity.id
_entity.type
_entity.pdbx_description
1 polymer ?
#
loop_
_entity_poly.entity_id
_entity_poly.type
_entity_poly.pdbx_seq_one_letter_code
_entity_poly.pdbx_strand_id
1 'polypeptide(L)' 'MEEKKISSAVIRRLPRYYRYLGELIESGVQRISSKELSARMKVTASQIRQDLN' A
#
# COMPACT_ATOMS: atom_id res chain seq x y z
N MET A 1 -19.60 3.26 -17.06
CA MET A 1 -18.50 2.81 -16.19
C MET A 1 -19.15 2.36 -14.88
N GLU A 2 -19.10 1.07 -14.54
CA GLU A 2 -19.50 0.64 -13.21
C GLU A 2 -18.55 1.26 -12.19
N GLU A 3 -19.10 1.92 -11.15
CA GLU A 3 -18.33 2.31 -9.99
C GLU A 3 -17.81 1.04 -9.31
N LYS A 4 -16.53 0.73 -9.52
CA LYS A 4 -15.86 -0.33 -8.77
C LYS A 4 -15.82 0.06 -7.30
N LYS A 5 -16.77 -0.48 -6.52
CA LYS A 5 -16.76 -0.34 -5.06
C LYS A 5 -15.45 -0.90 -4.51
N ILE A 6 -14.69 -0.05 -3.84
CA ILE A 6 -13.50 -0.48 -3.09
C ILE A 6 -13.96 -1.44 -2.00
N SER A 7 -13.34 -2.62 -1.94
CA SER A 7 -13.68 -3.62 -0.93
C SER A 7 -13.36 -3.13 0.49
N SER A 8 -14.16 -3.55 1.47
CA SER A 8 -13.89 -3.26 2.89
C SER A 8 -12.52 -3.76 3.37
N ALA A 9 -12.01 -4.84 2.75
CA ALA A 9 -10.68 -5.36 3.03
C ALA A 9 -9.56 -4.39 2.59
N VAL A 10 -9.72 -3.73 1.44
CA VAL A 10 -8.79 -2.69 0.97
C VAL A 10 -8.83 -1.49 1.93
N ILE A 11 -10.04 -1.00 2.27
CA ILE A 11 -10.22 0.12 3.21
C ILE A 11 -9.52 -0.14 4.54
N ARG A 12 -9.64 -1.36 5.09
CA ARG A 12 -8.96 -1.75 6.34
C ARG A 12 -7.43 -1.76 6.23
N ARG A 13 -6.85 -1.90 5.03
CA ARG A 13 -5.39 -1.87 4.80
C ARG A 13 -4.84 -0.45 4.57
N LEU A 14 -5.66 0.50 4.09
CA LEU A 14 -5.23 1.87 3.81
C LEU A 14 -4.50 2.55 4.99
N PRO A 15 -4.96 2.46 6.25
CA PRO A 15 -4.24 3.04 7.38
C PRO A 15 -2.85 2.44 7.61
N ARG A 16 -2.63 1.17 7.23
CA ARG A 16 -1.29 0.56 7.30
C ARG A 16 -0.38 1.13 6.22
N TYR A 17 -0.87 1.29 4.98
CA TYR A 17 -0.10 1.94 3.92
C TYR A 17 0.32 3.35 4.33
N TYR A 18 -0.62 4.13 4.88
CA TYR A 18 -0.33 5.49 5.36
C TYR A 18 0.82 5.52 6.38
N ARG A 19 0.80 4.64 7.39
CA ARG A 19 1.87 4.59 8.40
C ARG A 19 3.25 4.26 7.80
N TYR A 20 3.36 3.20 7.01
CA TYR A 20 4.65 2.81 6.42
C TYR A 20 5.17 3.85 5.42
N LEU A 21 4.29 4.47 4.64
CA LEU A 21 4.69 5.54 3.72
C LEU A 21 5.12 6.80 4.49
N GLY A 22 4.48 7.12 5.62
CA GLY A 22 4.90 8.19 6.52
C GLY A 22 6.32 7.97 7.06
N GLU A 23 6.61 6.78 7.60
CA GLU A 23 7.96 6.41 8.05
C GLU A 23 9.00 6.53 6.93
N LEU A 24 8.64 6.14 5.70
CA LEU A 24 9.52 6.26 4.54
C LEU A 24 9.81 7.73 4.19
N ILE A 25 8.79 8.58 4.21
CA ILE A 25 8.93 10.03 3.98
C ILE A 25 9.82 10.66 5.04
N GLU A 26 9.62 10.34 6.32
CA GLU A 26 10.45 10.82 7.43
C GLU A 26 11.92 10.36 7.29
N SER A 27 12.14 9.17 6.73
CA SER A 27 13.48 8.66 6.41
C SER A 27 14.09 9.21 5.10
N GLY A 28 13.42 10.14 4.42
CA GLY A 28 13.90 10.76 3.18
C GLY A 28 13.76 9.88 1.93
N VAL A 29 13.03 8.77 2.00
CA VAL A 29 12.81 7.86 0.87
C VAL A 29 11.77 8.47 -0.06
N GLN A 30 12.21 8.88 -1.25
CA GLN A 30 11.33 9.50 -2.26
C GLN A 30 10.57 8.47 -3.11
N ARG A 31 11.12 7.26 -3.28
CA ARG A 31 10.54 6.20 -4.12
C ARG A 31 10.74 4.84 -3.45
N ILE A 32 9.74 3.98 -3.57
CA ILE A 32 9.81 2.59 -3.11
C ILE A 32 9.10 1.67 -4.10
N SER A 33 9.63 0.47 -4.33
CA SER A 33 8.97 -0.54 -5.14
C SER A 33 7.90 -1.32 -4.34
N SER A 34 6.88 -1.85 -5.03
CA SER A 34 5.92 -2.78 -4.40
C SER A 34 6.59 -4.03 -3.83
N LYS A 35 7.74 -4.45 -4.37
CA LYS A 35 8.56 -5.56 -3.85
C LYS A 35 9.19 -5.21 -2.51
N GLU A 36 9.81 -4.05 -2.37
CA GLU A 36 10.39 -3.63 -1.08
C GLU A 36 9.32 -3.36 -0.03
N LEU A 37 8.22 -2.73 -0.41
CA LEU A 37 7.10 -2.49 0.49
C LEU A 37 6.45 -3.82 0.94
N SER A 38 6.38 -4.81 0.05
CA SER A 38 5.87 -6.16 0.36
C SER A 38 6.65 -6.84 1.49
N ALA A 39 7.98 -6.72 1.48
CA ALA A 39 8.85 -7.28 2.50
C ALA A 39 8.62 -6.62 3.86
N ARG A 40 8.40 -5.30 3.89
CA ARG A 40 8.14 -4.53 5.12
C ARG A 40 6.75 -4.82 5.69
N MET A 41 5.74 -4.91 4.84
CA MET A 41 4.34 -5.04 5.26
C MET A 41 3.88 -6.49 5.49
N LYS A 42 4.68 -7.47 5.06
CA LYS A 42 4.33 -8.91 5.04
C LYS A 42 3.04 -9.18 4.24
N VAL A 43 2.93 -8.52 3.09
CA VAL A 43 1.82 -8.64 2.12
C VAL A 43 2.43 -8.83 0.74
N THR A 44 1.80 -9.56 -0.18
CA THR A 44 2.38 -9.76 -1.52
C THR A 44 2.44 -8.46 -2.31
N ALA A 45 3.47 -8.28 -3.14
CA ALA A 45 3.58 -7.12 -4.03
C ALA A 45 2.37 -6.99 -4.98
N SER A 46 1.75 -8.12 -5.36
CA SER A 46 0.54 -8.12 -6.18
C SER A 46 -0.65 -7.51 -5.47
N GLN A 47 -0.84 -7.83 -4.19
CA GLN A 47 -1.94 -7.26 -3.41
C GLN A 47 -1.76 -5.75 -3.22
N ILE A 48 -0.54 -5.29 -2.99
CA ILE A 48 -0.22 -3.85 -2.89
C ILE A 48 -0.61 -3.13 -4.18
N ARG A 49 -0.25 -3.68 -5.35
CA ARG A 49 -0.64 -3.12 -6.64
C ARG A 49 -2.15 -3.11 -6.84
N GLN A 50 -2.84 -4.19 -6.45
CA GLN A 50 -4.30 -4.26 -6.57
C GLN A 50 -5.01 -3.28 -5.63
N ASP A 51 -4.46 -3.02 -4.46
CA ASP A 51 -5.06 -2.11 -3.48
C ASP A 51 -4.93 -0.64 -3.88
N LEU A 52 -3.85 -0.30 -4.59
CA LEU A 52 -3.48 1.08 -4.92
C LEU A 52 -3.79 1.47 -6.38
N ASN A 53 -4.27 0.53 -7.21
CA ASN A 53 -4.73 0.76 -8.59
C ASN A 53 -6.26 0.67 -8.66
#